data_AF-A0A925UG09-F1
#
_entry.id   AF-A0A925UG09-F1
#
_cell.length_a   1.000
_cell.length_b   1.000
_cell.length_c   1.000
_cell.angle_alpha   90.00
_cell.angle_beta   90.00
_cell.angle_gamma   90.00
#
_symmetry.space_group_name_H-M   'P 1'
#
loop_
_entity.id
_entity.type
_entity.pdbx_description
1 polymer ?
#
loop_
_entity_poly.entity_id
_entity_poly.type
_entity_poly.pdbx_seq_one_letter_code
_entity_poly.pdbx_strand_id
1 'polypeptide(L)'
;MRIITPFPASSGPDAALRLVAERLTKKWSQTAVIDNKPGGNGFIAMSAFKQGATDGHDLIQLDSNHITRHPHTFNKLPYDVERDLTPVRMLLRTPFFVAVGAGSPHKTLDDLIGTAKSQPGKLTYGSWFNGSPGHIGVLR
;
A
#
# COMPACT_ATOMS: atom_id res chain seq x y z
N MET A 1 -4.68 -21.65 3.30
CA MET A 1 -3.70 -20.62 2.92
C MET A 1 -4.13 -19.29 3.51
N ARG A 2 -3.19 -18.52 4.06
CA ARG A 2 -3.44 -17.18 4.59
C ARG A 2 -2.63 -16.15 3.82
N ILE A 3 -3.25 -15.03 3.50
CA ILE A 3 -2.61 -13.91 2.82
C ILE A 3 -2.77 -12.67 3.69
N ILE A 4 -1.66 -12.20 4.23
CA ILE A 4 -1.58 -11.06 5.14
C ILE A 4 -1.47 -9.79 4.31
N THR A 5 -2.16 -8.74 4.71
CA THR A 5 -2.10 -7.45 4.02
C THR A 5 -2.01 -6.27 4.99
N PRO A 6 -1.13 -5.28 4.76
CA PRO A 6 -1.04 -4.07 5.57
C PRO A 6 -2.16 -3.08 5.26
N PHE A 7 -3.02 -3.37 4.29
CA PHE A 7 -4.06 -2.46 3.84
C PHE A 7 -5.39 -2.73 4.58
N PRO A 8 -6.14 -1.67 4.97
CA PRO A 8 -7.47 -1.83 5.52
C PRO A 8 -8.42 -2.54 4.56
N ALA A 9 -9.43 -3.21 5.11
CA ALA A 9 -10.50 -3.82 4.31
C ALA A 9 -11.18 -2.77 3.42
N SER A 10 -11.57 -3.17 2.21
CA SER A 10 -12.21 -2.33 1.19
C SER A 10 -11.32 -1.24 0.57
N SER A 11 -10.03 -1.18 0.92
CA SER A 11 -9.07 -0.37 0.18
C SER A 11 -8.79 -0.96 -1.21
N GLY A 12 -8.30 -0.15 -2.15
CA GLY A 12 -7.98 -0.61 -3.51
C GLY A 12 -7.10 -1.88 -3.54
N PRO A 13 -5.98 -1.94 -2.80
CA PRO A 13 -5.16 -3.15 -2.70
C PRO A 13 -5.90 -4.37 -2.11
N ASP A 14 -6.73 -4.19 -1.08
CA ASP A 14 -7.53 -5.27 -0.49
C ASP A 14 -8.57 -5.82 -1.48
N ALA A 15 -9.25 -4.94 -2.21
CA ALA A 15 -10.21 -5.34 -3.24
C ALA A 15 -9.53 -6.18 -4.35
N ALA A 16 -8.37 -5.75 -4.83
CA ALA A 16 -7.58 -6.52 -5.80
C ALA A 16 -7.14 -7.87 -5.23
N LEU A 17 -6.72 -7.91 -3.95
CA LEU A 17 -6.32 -9.15 -3.30
C LEU A 17 -7.49 -10.12 -3.16
N ARG A 18 -8.70 -9.64 -2.85
CA ARG A 18 -9.92 -10.48 -2.78
C ARG A 18 -10.24 -11.17 -4.09
N LEU A 19 -10.11 -10.45 -5.21
CA LEU A 19 -10.28 -11.05 -6.55
C LEU A 19 -9.25 -12.17 -6.79
N VAL A 20 -8.01 -11.97 -6.38
CA VAL A 20 -6.94 -12.98 -6.51
C VAL A 20 -7.24 -14.18 -5.60
N ALA A 21 -7.56 -13.94 -4.33
CA ALA A 21 -7.85 -14.97 -3.34
C ALA A 21 -9.03 -15.88 -3.74
N GLU A 22 -10.07 -15.31 -4.36
CA GLU A 22 -11.20 -16.09 -4.91
C GLU A 22 -10.72 -17.08 -5.98
N ARG A 23 -9.85 -16.63 -6.90
CA ARG A 23 -9.29 -17.49 -7.96
C ARG A 23 -8.33 -18.53 -7.42
N LEU A 24 -7.50 -18.16 -6.45
CA LEU A 24 -6.59 -19.08 -5.78
C LEU A 24 -7.33 -20.18 -5.02
N THR A 25 -8.42 -19.82 -4.33
CA THR A 25 -9.27 -20.79 -3.61
C THR A 25 -9.80 -21.87 -4.54
N LYS A 26 -10.28 -21.47 -5.73
CA LYS A 26 -10.75 -22.41 -6.77
C LYS A 26 -9.61 -23.29 -7.32
N LYS A 27 -8.43 -22.70 -7.55
CA LYS A 27 -7.28 -23.39 -8.14
C LYS A 27 -6.62 -24.39 -7.19
N TRP A 28 -6.53 -24.06 -5.91
CA TRP A 28 -5.84 -24.88 -4.90
C TRP A 28 -6.76 -25.85 -4.18
N SER A 29 -8.09 -25.74 -4.39
CA SER A 29 -9.08 -26.47 -3.59
C SER A 29 -8.90 -26.27 -2.07
N GLN A 30 -8.35 -25.11 -1.69
CA GLN A 30 -8.07 -24.71 -0.32
C GLN A 30 -8.36 -23.22 -0.17
N THR A 31 -9.08 -22.83 0.88
CA THR A 31 -9.43 -21.44 1.14
C THR A 31 -8.19 -20.55 1.31
N ALA A 32 -8.14 -19.48 0.52
CA ALA A 32 -7.22 -18.35 0.70
C ALA A 32 -7.88 -17.29 1.58
N VAL A 33 -7.50 -17.25 2.86
CA VAL A 33 -8.03 -16.31 3.86
C VAL A 33 -7.21 -15.03 3.84
N ILE A 34 -7.88 -13.88 3.77
CA ILE A 34 -7.22 -12.57 3.84
C ILE A 34 -7.21 -12.08 5.30
N ASP A 35 -6.03 -11.73 5.79
CA ASP A 35 -5.77 -11.22 7.14
C ASP A 35 -5.31 -9.76 7.06
N ASN A 36 -6.25 -8.82 7.20
CA ASN A 36 -5.97 -7.38 7.19
C ASN A 36 -5.31 -6.95 8.51
N LYS A 37 -4.05 -6.51 8.45
CA LYS A 37 -3.27 -6.00 9.60
C LYS A 37 -2.71 -4.60 9.33
N PRO A 38 -3.58 -3.57 9.28
CA PRO A 38 -3.15 -2.21 9.01
C PRO A 38 -2.39 -1.58 10.17
N GLY A 39 -1.61 -0.54 9.87
CA GLY A 39 -0.93 0.30 10.87
C GLY A 39 0.59 0.19 10.84
N GLY A 40 1.24 1.18 11.46
CA GLY A 40 2.71 1.24 11.58
C GLY A 40 3.45 1.21 10.25
N ASN A 41 2.94 1.88 9.20
CA ASN A 41 3.49 1.78 7.83
C ASN A 41 3.60 0.32 7.34
N GLY A 42 2.68 -0.56 7.73
CA GLY A 42 2.70 -1.97 7.34
C GLY A 42 3.67 -2.85 8.15
N PHE A 43 4.38 -2.30 9.13
CA PHE A 43 5.27 -3.09 9.99
C PHE A 43 4.52 -4.12 10.83
N ILE A 44 3.25 -3.87 11.17
CA ILE A 44 2.41 -4.84 11.90
C ILE A 44 2.17 -6.09 11.03
N ALA A 45 1.78 -5.91 9.78
CA ALA A 45 1.61 -7.00 8.82
C ALA A 45 2.93 -7.75 8.58
N MET A 46 4.04 -7.02 8.41
CA MET A 46 5.36 -7.62 8.21
C MET A 46 5.80 -8.47 9.41
N SER A 47 5.61 -7.96 10.62
CA SER A 47 5.92 -8.70 11.86
C SER A 47 5.09 -9.97 11.97
N ALA A 48 3.79 -9.88 11.68
CA ALA A 48 2.89 -11.03 11.69
C ALA A 48 3.20 -12.07 10.59
N PHE A 49 3.73 -11.63 9.45
CA PHE A 49 4.20 -12.53 8.39
C PHE A 49 5.47 -13.27 8.81
N LYS A 50 6.45 -12.55 9.38
CA LYS A 50 7.71 -13.16 9.86
C LYS A 50 7.52 -14.13 11.01
N GLN A 51 6.49 -13.94 11.83
CA GLN A 51 6.09 -14.86 12.90
C GLN A 51 5.18 -16.00 12.41
N GLY A 52 4.78 -15.95 11.13
CA GLY A 52 3.89 -16.92 10.50
C GLY A 52 4.58 -18.23 10.13
N ALA A 53 3.85 -19.06 9.39
CA ALA A 53 4.33 -20.34 8.89
C ALA A 53 5.31 -20.14 7.73
N THR A 54 6.45 -20.82 7.78
CA THR A 54 7.48 -20.81 6.71
C THR A 54 7.30 -21.92 5.69
N ASP A 55 6.16 -22.62 5.72
CA ASP A 55 5.86 -23.80 4.92
C ASP A 55 5.18 -23.47 3.57
N GLY A 56 5.09 -22.18 3.24
CA GLY A 56 4.46 -21.68 2.02
C GLY A 56 2.95 -21.42 2.14
N HIS A 57 2.33 -21.67 3.30
CA HIS A 57 0.90 -21.38 3.52
C HIS A 57 0.61 -19.96 3.98
N ASP A 58 1.64 -19.14 4.20
CA ASP A 58 1.53 -17.70 4.43
C ASP A 58 2.11 -16.94 3.24
N LEU A 59 1.33 -15.98 2.73
CA LEU A 59 1.77 -14.97 1.77
C LEU A 59 1.55 -13.58 2.36
N ILE A 60 2.30 -12.59 1.88
CA ILE A 60 2.10 -11.18 2.24
C ILE A 60 1.91 -10.33 0.98
N GLN A 61 0.87 -9.49 0.98
CA GLN A 61 0.69 -8.45 -0.02
C GLN A 61 1.45 -7.20 0.40
N LEU A 62 2.34 -6.73 -0.46
CA LEU A 62 3.10 -5.49 -0.27
C LEU A 62 3.00 -4.61 -1.52
N ASP A 63 3.38 -3.34 -1.37
CA ASP A 63 3.55 -2.40 -2.48
C ASP A 63 5.00 -1.90 -2.55
N SER A 64 5.29 -1.01 -3.52
CA SER A 64 6.62 -0.41 -3.72
C SER A 64 7.12 0.37 -2.50
N ASN A 65 6.23 0.87 -1.65
CA ASN A 65 6.65 1.60 -0.46
C ASN A 65 7.36 0.66 0.53
N HIS A 66 6.83 -0.54 0.74
CA HIS A 66 7.42 -1.51 1.66
C HIS A 66 8.73 -2.10 1.16
N ILE A 67 8.85 -2.39 -0.15
CA ILE A 67 9.99 -3.12 -0.71
C ILE A 67 11.10 -2.22 -1.26
N THR A 68 10.78 -0.98 -1.67
CA THR A 68 11.76 -0.08 -2.28
C THR A 68 11.98 1.17 -1.45
N ARG A 69 10.91 1.78 -0.93
CA ARG A 69 11.04 3.11 -0.29
C ARG A 69 11.50 3.05 1.15
N HIS A 70 10.93 2.16 1.95
CA HIS A 70 11.25 2.02 3.37
C HIS A 70 12.76 1.89 3.66
N PRO A 71 13.55 1.10 2.90
CA PRO A 71 15.00 1.03 3.08
C PRO A 71 15.74 2.37 2.97
N HIS A 72 15.13 3.36 2.29
CA HIS A 72 15.71 4.68 2.08
C HIS A 72 15.10 5.78 2.95
N THR A 73 13.98 5.50 3.65
CA THR A 73 13.28 6.52 4.45
C THR A 73 13.27 6.26 5.95
N PHE A 74 13.64 5.04 6.39
CA PHE A 74 13.73 4.70 7.80
C PHE A 74 15.16 4.33 8.17
N ASN A 75 15.66 4.92 9.28
CA ASN A 75 16.99 4.61 9.80
C ASN A 75 17.13 3.14 10.26
N LYS A 76 16.02 2.53 10.68
CA LYS A 76 15.96 1.14 11.14
C LYS A 76 14.65 0.50 10.72
N LEU A 77 14.75 -0.61 10.00
CA LEU A 77 13.60 -1.43 9.61
C LEU A 77 13.51 -2.70 10.44
N PRO A 78 12.29 -3.20 10.73
CA PRO A 78 12.09 -4.48 11.41
C PRO A 78 12.21 -5.69 10.46
N TYR A 79 12.56 -5.46 9.20
CA TYR A 79 12.70 -6.49 8.17
C TYR A 79 13.79 -6.09 7.17
N ASP A 80 14.28 -7.09 6.47
CA ASP A 80 15.19 -6.96 5.33
C ASP A 80 14.47 -7.47 4.07
N VAL A 81 14.45 -6.66 3.01
CA VAL A 81 13.66 -6.98 1.79
C VAL A 81 14.23 -8.19 1.05
N GLU A 82 15.55 -8.30 0.95
CA GLU A 82 16.22 -9.36 0.19
C GLU A 82 16.29 -10.67 0.96
N ARG A 83 16.50 -10.59 2.29
CA ARG A 83 16.62 -11.76 3.15
C ARG A 83 15.26 -12.31 3.59
N ASP A 84 14.31 -11.45 3.94
CA ASP A 84 13.07 -11.89 4.59
C ASP A 84 11.91 -12.13 3.60
N LEU A 85 12.04 -11.73 2.33
CA LEU A 85 10.97 -11.82 1.33
C LEU A 85 11.42 -12.51 0.05
N THR A 86 10.55 -13.38 -0.49
CA THR A 86 10.71 -13.93 -1.83
C THR A 86 9.61 -13.36 -2.74
N PRO A 87 9.96 -12.61 -3.81
CA PRO A 87 8.96 -12.06 -4.73
C PRO A 87 8.18 -13.17 -5.46
N VAL A 88 6.86 -13.11 -5.38
CA VAL A 88 5.98 -14.06 -6.09
C VAL A 88 5.48 -13.47 -7.40
N ARG A 89 4.68 -12.39 -7.32
CA ARG A 89 4.13 -11.71 -8.51
C ARG A 89 3.58 -10.32 -8.18
N MET A 90 3.63 -9.42 -9.15
CA MET A 90 2.89 -8.15 -9.09
C MET A 90 1.38 -8.42 -9.26
N LEU A 91 0.57 -7.95 -8.32
CA LEU A 91 -0.89 -8.14 -8.33
C LEU A 91 -1.63 -7.00 -9.03
N LEU A 92 -1.15 -5.76 -8.86
CA LEU A 92 -1.85 -4.56 -9.30
C LEU A 92 -0.82 -3.46 -9.61
N ARG A 93 -1.10 -2.68 -10.64
CA ARG A 93 -0.45 -1.40 -10.92
C ARG A 93 -1.53 -0.35 -11.10
N THR A 94 -1.51 0.72 -10.30
CA THR A 94 -2.50 1.80 -10.38
C THR A 94 -1.82 3.15 -10.62
N PRO A 95 -2.30 3.96 -11.57
CA PRO A 95 -1.97 5.38 -11.58
C PRO A 95 -2.61 6.07 -10.37
N PHE A 96 -1.93 7.09 -9.84
CA PHE A 96 -2.50 7.97 -8.81
C PHE A 96 -3.07 9.23 -9.44
N PHE A 97 -4.09 9.79 -8.80
CA PHE A 97 -4.81 10.97 -9.25
C PHE A 97 -4.87 12.00 -8.12
N VAL A 98 -4.85 13.28 -8.50
CA VAL A 98 -5.18 14.39 -7.60
C VAL A 98 -6.68 14.63 -7.71
N ALA A 99 -7.37 14.60 -6.57
CA ALA A 99 -8.80 14.84 -6.49
C ALA A 99 -9.09 15.96 -5.49
N VAL A 100 -10.14 16.72 -5.77
CA VAL A 100 -10.68 17.77 -4.90
C VAL A 100 -12.15 17.50 -4.61
N GLY A 101 -12.70 18.12 -3.57
CA GLY A 101 -14.13 18.04 -3.30
C GLY A 101 -14.96 18.60 -4.46
N ALA A 102 -16.18 18.08 -4.67
CA ALA A 102 -17.03 18.45 -5.82
C ALA A 102 -17.29 19.96 -5.95
N GLY A 103 -17.42 20.66 -4.80
CA GLY A 103 -17.59 22.12 -4.74
C GLY A 103 -16.29 22.94 -4.81
N SER A 104 -15.13 22.31 -4.99
CA SER A 104 -13.85 23.02 -4.99
C SER A 104 -13.78 24.03 -6.15
N PRO A 105 -13.25 25.25 -5.91
CA PRO A 105 -12.99 26.21 -6.98
C PRO A 105 -11.82 25.79 -7.88
N HIS A 106 -10.97 24.85 -7.44
CA HIS A 106 -9.85 24.35 -8.23
C HIS A 106 -10.35 23.28 -9.21
N LYS A 107 -10.39 23.60 -10.50
CA LYS A 107 -10.87 22.69 -11.56
C LYS A 107 -9.72 22.05 -12.32
N THR A 108 -8.52 22.60 -12.21
CA THR A 108 -7.31 22.11 -12.84
C THR A 108 -6.18 21.95 -11.81
N LEU A 109 -5.15 21.21 -12.19
CA LEU A 109 -3.93 21.13 -11.39
C LEU A 109 -3.23 22.50 -11.30
N ASP A 110 -3.33 23.32 -12.34
CA ASP A 110 -2.75 24.66 -12.37
C ASP A 110 -3.41 25.59 -11.34
N ASP A 111 -4.72 25.46 -11.11
CA ASP A 111 -5.43 26.22 -10.07
C ASP A 111 -4.90 25.91 -8.66
N LEU A 112 -4.62 24.62 -8.41
CA LEU A 112 -4.03 24.16 -7.15
C LEU A 112 -2.61 24.70 -6.99
N ILE A 113 -1.78 24.60 -8.04
CA ILE A 113 -0.39 25.09 -8.03
C ILE A 113 -0.36 26.61 -7.85
N GLY A 114 -1.22 27.35 -8.55
CA GLY A 114 -1.34 28.80 -8.44
C GLY A 114 -1.71 29.24 -7.02
N THR A 115 -2.66 28.54 -6.39
CA THR A 115 -3.07 28.82 -5.01
C THR A 115 -1.98 28.45 -4.02
N ALA A 116 -1.33 27.29 -4.17
CA ALA A 116 -0.21 26.86 -3.33
C ALA A 116 0.94 27.88 -3.33
N LYS A 117 1.26 28.44 -4.50
CA LYS A 117 2.34 29.43 -4.68
C LYS A 117 1.97 30.81 -4.13
N SER A 118 0.77 31.29 -4.43
CA SER A 118 0.32 32.64 -4.02
C SER A 118 -0.06 32.71 -2.54
N GLN A 119 -0.46 31.60 -1.94
CA GLN A 119 -0.91 31.52 -0.55
C GLN A 119 -0.28 30.33 0.18
N PRO A 120 1.02 30.42 0.52
CA PRO A 120 1.73 29.34 1.22
C PRO A 120 1.01 28.92 2.51
N GLY A 121 0.85 27.61 2.71
CA GLY A 121 0.24 27.01 3.90
C GLY A 121 -1.30 27.05 3.95
N LYS A 122 -1.99 27.63 2.95
CA LYS A 122 -3.47 27.63 2.90
C LYS A 122 -4.08 26.34 2.39
N LEU A 123 -3.37 25.62 1.52
CA LEU A 123 -3.83 24.33 1.02
C LEU A 123 -3.35 23.20 1.93
N THR A 124 -4.25 22.27 2.19
CA THR A 124 -3.97 20.99 2.84
C THR A 124 -4.38 19.87 1.90
N TYR A 125 -3.80 18.69 2.08
CA TYR A 125 -4.16 17.50 1.33
C TYR A 125 -4.10 16.27 2.23
N GLY A 126 -4.91 15.27 1.90
CA GLY A 126 -4.91 13.97 2.58
C GLY A 126 -3.96 12.99 1.89
N SER A 127 -3.25 12.21 2.70
CA SER A 127 -2.47 11.04 2.25
C SER A 127 -2.75 9.84 3.15
N TRP A 128 -2.29 8.65 2.78
CA TRP A 128 -2.58 7.43 3.55
C TRP A 128 -1.77 7.34 4.84
N PHE A 129 -0.51 7.76 4.78
CA PHE A 129 0.43 7.83 5.90
C PHE A 129 1.67 8.65 5.47
N ASN A 130 2.46 9.10 6.45
CA ASN A 130 3.71 9.80 6.18
C ASN A 130 4.71 8.87 5.49
N GLY A 131 5.09 9.22 4.27
CA GLY A 131 5.98 8.42 3.43
C GLY A 131 5.29 7.68 2.30
N SER A 132 3.95 7.63 2.32
CA SER A 132 3.15 6.99 1.26
C SER A 132 3.35 7.65 -0.10
N PRO A 133 3.08 6.93 -1.21
CA PRO A 133 3.01 7.51 -2.54
C PRO A 133 2.12 8.75 -2.63
N GLY A 134 1.00 8.78 -1.89
CA GLY A 134 0.13 9.96 -1.81
C GLY A 134 0.75 11.14 -1.04
N HIS A 135 1.71 10.90 -0.13
CA HIS A 135 2.39 11.94 0.65
C HIS A 135 3.56 12.57 -0.10
N ILE A 136 4.41 11.75 -0.74
CA ILE A 136 5.67 12.24 -1.34
C ILE A 136 5.57 12.33 -2.87
N GLY A 137 4.44 11.91 -3.43
CA GLY A 137 4.26 11.78 -4.87
C GLY A 137 4.95 10.53 -5.41
N VAL A 138 4.63 10.23 -6.66
CA VAL A 138 5.27 9.17 -7.45
C VAL A 138 6.17 9.80 -8.49
N LEU A 139 7.42 9.34 -8.55
CA LEU A 139 8.30 9.63 -9.67
C LEU A 139 7.74 8.91 -10.92
N ARG A 140 7.78 9.60 -12.07
CA ARG A 140 7.45 8.99 -13.37
C ARG A 140 8.50 7.96 -13.76
#